data_AF-A0A950V0Q4-F1
#
_entry.id   AF-A0A950V0Q4-F1
#
_cell.length_a   1.000
_cell.length_b   1.000
_cell.length_c   1.000
_cell.angle_alpha   90.00
_cell.angle_beta   90.00
_cell.angle_gamma   90.00
#
_symmetry.space_group_name_H-M   'P 1'
#
loop_
_entity.id
_entity.type
_entity.pdbx_description
1 polymer ?
#
loop_
_entity_poly.entity_id
_entity_poly.type
_entity_poly.pdbx_seq_one_letter_code
_entity_poly.pdbx_strand_id
1 'polypeptide(L)'
;MNKRFQHLYSTTVWTLAALLTIAMAAAPSLLAQRKKQSGPRAIAVVSWNGDSPKPVPHASVLTPIAVLVEGRYYDANLYETQPEPLAVDSGVVYDVLKSNEPIGTFTVGGAREKDDVWYGTGLFEPKGAITVQMNKSTAQTTRAGDTAAASKSGSEDDRPKLRRGTPPPPAPKEQTDAVLTNIDRDPERPTLRRHSASESKPQQSVSAPAPQFTLPETHMLPAVSDAGGPEPHSFAPHYKSGELTQIREDMEKLVRSELAKLKKPQAAAPAKSPRTSRARSSAPAAAAPEVELSNPSFGVFDVNANNAPIVVYAASAMIDGVKKYVTVAAWEEIDQSLRRIFTQVTDDTHLDVYPRLQIVDAVDASGNGRGELLFRAFGDQGNRFVLYHPGPDSLTLLFDSAKGESSR
;
A
#
# COMPACT_ATOMS: atom_id res chain seq x y z
N MET A 1 -15.57 -23.17 75.69
CA MET A 1 -14.78 -23.76 74.60
C MET A 1 -15.64 -23.79 73.34
N ASN A 2 -15.91 -22.64 72.70
CA ASN A 2 -16.88 -22.55 71.58
C ASN A 2 -16.81 -21.22 70.78
N LYS A 3 -15.62 -20.82 70.30
CA LYS A 3 -15.51 -19.65 69.39
C LYS A 3 -14.51 -19.78 68.24
N ARG A 4 -13.84 -20.93 68.07
CA ARG A 4 -12.81 -21.10 67.01
C ARG A 4 -13.25 -21.89 65.78
N PHE A 5 -14.43 -22.51 65.77
CA PHE A 5 -14.91 -23.32 64.63
C PHE A 5 -15.84 -22.59 63.65
N GLN A 6 -16.37 -21.41 63.99
CA GLN A 6 -17.27 -20.68 63.08
C GLN A 6 -16.57 -19.77 62.07
N HIS A 7 -15.31 -19.39 62.29
CA HIS A 7 -14.58 -18.56 61.34
C HIS A 7 -13.99 -19.34 60.15
N LEU A 8 -13.83 -20.65 60.26
CA LEU A 8 -13.20 -21.45 59.20
C LEU A 8 -14.18 -21.86 58.09
N TYR A 9 -15.48 -21.94 58.37
CA TYR A 9 -16.50 -22.26 57.36
C TYR A 9 -17.00 -21.03 56.59
N SER A 10 -16.87 -19.83 57.17
CA SER A 10 -17.30 -18.58 56.53
C SER A 10 -16.34 -18.17 55.42
N THR A 11 -15.02 -18.29 55.62
CA THR A 11 -14.03 -17.84 54.64
C THR A 11 -13.93 -18.76 53.42
N THR A 12 -14.15 -20.07 53.57
CA THR A 12 -14.11 -21.03 52.45
C THR A 12 -15.34 -20.98 51.54
N VAL A 13 -16.51 -20.60 52.07
CA VAL A 13 -17.73 -20.47 51.25
C VAL A 13 -17.68 -19.18 50.42
N TRP A 14 -17.08 -18.11 50.95
CA TRP A 14 -16.92 -16.86 50.22
C TRP A 14 -15.83 -16.92 49.13
N THR A 15 -14.75 -17.70 49.33
CA THR A 15 -13.72 -17.86 48.29
C THR A 15 -14.18 -18.73 47.12
N LEU A 16 -14.97 -19.78 47.35
CA LEU A 16 -15.57 -20.57 46.25
C LEU A 16 -16.66 -19.78 45.50
N ALA A 17 -17.45 -18.96 46.18
CA ALA A 17 -18.43 -18.08 45.54
C ALA A 17 -17.75 -17.00 44.67
N ALA A 18 -16.61 -16.44 45.11
CA ALA A 18 -15.84 -15.47 44.34
C ALA A 18 -15.14 -16.08 43.11
N LEU A 19 -14.69 -17.34 43.19
CA LEU A 19 -14.10 -18.03 42.04
C LEU A 19 -15.16 -18.45 41.00
N LEU A 20 -16.38 -18.78 41.43
CA LEU A 20 -17.48 -19.11 40.50
C LEU A 20 -18.04 -17.87 39.80
N THR A 21 -18.06 -16.70 40.46
CA THR A 21 -18.47 -15.43 39.82
C THR A 21 -17.42 -14.89 38.85
N ILE A 22 -16.12 -15.08 39.11
CA ILE A 22 -15.06 -14.73 38.14
C ILE A 22 -15.12 -15.66 36.91
N ALA A 23 -15.41 -16.95 37.09
CA ALA A 23 -15.59 -17.88 35.97
C ALA A 23 -16.85 -17.57 35.12
N MET A 24 -17.94 -17.10 35.74
CA MET A 24 -19.14 -16.66 34.99
C MET A 24 -19.04 -15.26 34.38
N ALA A 25 -18.15 -14.38 34.90
CA ALA A 25 -17.87 -13.09 34.28
C ALA A 25 -16.87 -13.17 33.11
N ALA A 26 -16.08 -14.25 33.01
CA ALA A 26 -15.14 -14.50 31.91
C ALA A 26 -15.76 -15.31 30.75
N ALA A 27 -16.89 -15.98 30.96
CA ALA A 27 -17.57 -16.74 29.91
C ALA A 27 -18.21 -15.88 28.79
N PRO A 28 -18.86 -14.72 29.05
CA PRO A 28 -19.46 -13.95 27.97
C PRO A 28 -18.42 -13.23 27.08
N SER A 29 -17.21 -12.96 27.57
CA SER A 29 -16.14 -12.38 26.76
C SER A 29 -15.47 -13.38 25.81
N LEU A 30 -15.51 -14.68 26.11
CA LEU A 30 -15.07 -15.75 25.19
C LEU A 30 -16.16 -16.16 24.18
N LEU A 31 -17.44 -15.85 24.45
CA LEU A 31 -18.58 -16.15 23.58
C LEU A 31 -19.07 -14.95 22.74
N ALA A 32 -18.63 -13.72 23.04
CA ALA A 32 -19.03 -12.51 22.32
C ALA A 32 -18.17 -12.18 21.08
N GLN A 33 -17.02 -12.85 20.89
CA GLN A 33 -16.34 -12.88 19.59
C GLN A 33 -16.93 -13.97 18.68
N ARG A 34 -18.27 -13.98 18.53
CA ARG A 34 -18.82 -14.52 17.29
C ARG A 34 -18.34 -13.58 16.20
N LYS A 35 -17.29 -13.99 15.48
CA LYS A 35 -16.87 -13.38 14.21
C LYS A 35 -18.14 -13.02 13.46
N LYS A 36 -18.47 -11.72 13.41
CA LYS A 36 -19.34 -11.21 12.35
C LYS A 36 -18.72 -11.80 11.09
N GLN A 37 -19.44 -12.66 10.37
CA GLN A 37 -18.93 -13.17 9.10
C GLN A 37 -18.63 -11.92 8.29
N SER A 38 -17.34 -11.58 8.21
CA SER A 38 -16.89 -10.47 7.41
C SER A 38 -17.22 -10.91 6.00
N GLY A 39 -18.04 -10.15 5.30
CA GLY A 39 -18.27 -10.36 3.88
C GLY A 39 -16.94 -10.30 3.12
N PRO A 40 -16.97 -10.40 1.79
CA PRO A 40 -15.76 -10.22 1.00
C PRO A 40 -15.08 -8.89 1.37
N ARG A 41 -13.76 -8.90 1.54
CA ARG A 41 -12.94 -7.72 1.74
C ARG A 41 -11.96 -7.61 0.58
N ALA A 42 -12.13 -6.62 -0.28
CA ALA A 42 -11.27 -6.36 -1.41
C ALA A 42 -10.16 -5.37 -1.04
N ILE A 43 -8.96 -5.62 -1.55
CA ILE A 43 -7.77 -4.79 -1.41
C ILE A 43 -7.36 -4.37 -2.82
N ALA A 44 -7.08 -3.10 -2.98
CA ALA A 44 -6.66 -2.49 -4.22
C ALA A 44 -5.58 -1.43 -3.97
N VAL A 45 -4.97 -0.93 -5.03
CA VAL A 45 -4.12 0.27 -5.01
C VAL A 45 -4.71 1.32 -5.93
N VAL A 46 -4.88 2.53 -5.41
CA VAL A 46 -5.19 3.70 -6.22
C VAL A 46 -3.88 4.37 -6.59
N SER A 47 -3.65 4.53 -7.90
CA SER A 47 -2.45 5.15 -8.45
C SER A 47 -2.79 6.39 -9.26
N TRP A 48 -1.91 7.40 -9.23
CA TRP A 48 -2.05 8.62 -10.01
C TRP A 48 -0.67 9.22 -10.30
N ASN A 49 -0.60 10.08 -11.31
CA ASN A 49 0.62 10.76 -11.71
C ASN A 49 0.54 12.27 -11.42
N GLY A 50 1.70 12.85 -11.13
CA GLY A 50 1.87 14.31 -10.94
C GLY A 50 2.08 14.70 -9.48
N ASP A 51 2.34 15.98 -9.22
CA ASP A 51 2.91 16.45 -7.94
C ASP A 51 1.94 16.45 -6.75
N SER A 52 0.69 16.04 -6.95
CA SER A 52 -0.33 16.01 -5.88
C SER A 52 -0.05 14.84 -4.93
N PRO A 53 0.03 15.05 -3.61
CA PRO A 53 0.17 13.98 -2.63
C PRO A 53 -1.15 13.21 -2.40
N LYS A 54 -2.23 13.57 -3.10
CA LYS A 54 -3.55 12.94 -3.02
C LYS A 54 -4.04 12.51 -4.41
N PRO A 55 -4.86 11.46 -4.49
CA PRO A 55 -5.44 11.02 -5.75
C PRO A 55 -6.17 12.15 -6.47
N VAL A 56 -6.00 12.21 -7.79
CA VAL A 56 -6.62 13.20 -8.67
C VAL A 56 -7.99 12.68 -9.13
N PRO A 57 -9.09 13.44 -8.96
CA PRO A 57 -10.39 13.07 -9.48
C PRO A 57 -10.34 12.73 -10.98
N HIS A 58 -10.94 11.61 -11.38
CA HIS A 58 -11.00 11.11 -12.77
C HIS A 58 -9.67 10.75 -13.46
N ALA A 59 -8.52 11.08 -12.87
CA ALA A 59 -7.20 10.75 -13.40
C ALA A 59 -6.46 9.69 -12.57
N SER A 60 -7.10 9.19 -11.51
CA SER A 60 -6.58 8.07 -10.70
C SER A 60 -7.13 6.75 -11.20
N VAL A 61 -6.30 5.71 -11.15
CA VAL A 61 -6.64 4.35 -11.59
C VAL A 61 -6.56 3.40 -10.40
N LEU A 62 -7.58 2.59 -10.23
CA LEU A 62 -7.63 1.51 -9.23
C LEU A 62 -7.09 0.22 -9.84
N THR A 63 -6.11 -0.39 -9.19
CA THR A 63 -5.60 -1.73 -9.52
C THR A 63 -6.08 -2.71 -8.45
N PRO A 64 -6.92 -3.70 -8.78
CA PRO A 64 -7.35 -4.72 -7.83
C PRO A 64 -6.18 -5.64 -7.48
N ILE A 65 -6.05 -6.01 -6.21
CA ILE A 65 -4.93 -6.82 -5.71
C ILE A 65 -5.43 -8.16 -5.18
N ALA A 66 -6.28 -8.15 -4.15
CA ALA A 66 -6.74 -9.36 -3.53
C ALA A 66 -8.18 -9.23 -3.01
N VAL A 67 -8.91 -10.33 -2.97
CA VAL A 67 -10.19 -10.44 -2.25
C VAL A 67 -10.02 -11.48 -1.16
N LEU A 68 -10.26 -11.07 0.08
CA LEU A 68 -10.33 -11.95 1.23
C LEU A 68 -11.75 -12.49 1.36
N VAL A 69 -11.89 -13.81 1.27
CA VAL A 69 -13.14 -14.54 1.48
C VAL A 69 -12.86 -15.74 2.37
N GLU A 70 -13.63 -15.87 3.46
CA GLU A 70 -13.50 -16.97 4.42
C GLU A 70 -12.06 -17.16 4.98
N GLY A 71 -11.31 -16.06 5.12
CA GLY A 71 -9.95 -16.07 5.65
C GLY A 71 -8.87 -16.45 4.63
N ARG A 72 -9.19 -16.53 3.34
CA ARG A 72 -8.24 -16.82 2.26
C ARG A 72 -8.20 -15.67 1.25
N TYR A 73 -7.00 -15.34 0.77
CA TYR A 73 -6.81 -14.33 -0.26
C TYR A 73 -6.83 -14.97 -1.64
N TYR A 74 -7.66 -14.41 -2.51
CA TYR A 74 -7.76 -14.73 -3.94
C TYR A 74 -7.31 -13.53 -4.76
N ASP A 75 -6.76 -13.76 -5.95
CA ASP A 75 -6.45 -12.68 -6.88
C ASP A 75 -7.72 -11.97 -7.32
N ALA A 76 -7.75 -10.66 -7.08
CA ALA A 76 -8.89 -9.81 -7.36
C ALA A 76 -9.12 -9.56 -8.87
N ASN A 77 -8.14 -9.88 -9.72
CA ASN A 77 -8.32 -9.88 -11.17
C ASN A 77 -9.09 -11.10 -11.68
N LEU A 78 -9.16 -12.18 -10.87
CA LEU A 78 -9.76 -13.46 -11.26
C LEU A 78 -11.00 -13.83 -10.44
N TYR A 79 -11.17 -13.23 -9.27
CA TYR A 79 -12.25 -13.57 -8.36
C TYR A 79 -13.62 -13.08 -8.86
N GLU A 80 -14.56 -14.02 -9.04
CA GLU A 80 -15.96 -13.76 -9.44
C GLU A 80 -16.09 -12.95 -10.75
N THR A 81 -15.25 -13.24 -11.74
CA THR A 81 -15.22 -12.53 -13.03
C THR A 81 -16.42 -12.86 -13.94
N GLN A 82 -17.50 -12.06 -13.88
CA GLN A 82 -18.57 -12.04 -14.92
C GLN A 82 -19.39 -10.73 -14.88
N PRO A 83 -19.40 -9.87 -15.93
CA PRO A 83 -18.46 -9.82 -17.07
C PRO A 83 -17.07 -9.28 -16.68
N GLU A 84 -16.98 -8.54 -15.58
CA GLU A 84 -15.75 -8.01 -14.99
C GLU A 84 -15.54 -8.61 -13.58
N PRO A 85 -14.31 -8.62 -13.03
CA PRO A 85 -14.05 -9.11 -11.68
C PRO A 85 -14.81 -8.30 -10.62
N LEU A 86 -15.22 -8.97 -9.54
CA LEU A 86 -15.99 -8.35 -8.45
C LEU A 86 -15.33 -7.06 -7.91
N ALA A 87 -14.00 -7.03 -7.86
CA ALA A 87 -13.25 -5.91 -7.31
C ALA A 87 -13.31 -4.63 -8.17
N VAL A 88 -13.60 -4.74 -9.47
CA VAL A 88 -13.69 -3.60 -10.39
C VAL A 88 -15.10 -3.38 -10.93
N ASP A 89 -16.10 -4.04 -10.32
CA ASP A 89 -17.50 -3.85 -10.68
C ASP A 89 -17.93 -2.39 -10.46
N SER A 90 -18.70 -1.86 -11.41
CA SER A 90 -19.18 -0.48 -11.34
C SER A 90 -20.00 -0.22 -10.06
N GLY A 91 -19.72 0.91 -9.44
CA GLY A 91 -20.32 1.34 -8.18
C GLY A 91 -19.63 0.79 -6.93
N VAL A 92 -18.66 -0.13 -7.03
CA VAL A 92 -17.87 -0.55 -5.86
C VAL A 92 -17.10 0.65 -5.29
N VAL A 93 -17.18 0.83 -3.97
CA VAL A 93 -16.54 1.94 -3.26
C VAL A 93 -15.42 1.42 -2.40
N TYR A 94 -14.24 1.98 -2.59
CA TYR A 94 -13.06 1.74 -1.78
C TYR A 94 -12.79 2.93 -0.87
N ASP A 95 -12.41 2.68 0.38
CA ASP A 95 -11.74 3.67 1.21
C ASP A 95 -10.28 3.72 0.80
N VAL A 96 -9.80 4.90 0.39
CA VAL A 96 -8.38 5.11 0.11
C VAL A 96 -7.70 5.46 1.42
N LEU A 97 -6.65 4.74 1.76
CA LEU A 97 -6.02 4.78 3.07
C LEU A 97 -4.61 5.34 2.98
N LYS A 98 -4.18 6.05 4.02
CA LYS A 98 -2.79 6.39 4.28
C LYS A 98 -2.42 5.91 5.67
N SER A 99 -1.48 4.97 5.77
CA SER A 99 -1.14 4.26 7.01
C SER A 99 -2.40 3.75 7.71
N ASN A 100 -3.28 3.13 6.92
CA ASN A 100 -4.61 2.64 7.31
C ASN A 100 -5.62 3.71 7.79
N GLU A 101 -5.29 5.00 7.75
CA GLU A 101 -6.24 6.07 7.99
C GLU A 101 -7.01 6.44 6.69
N PRO A 102 -8.35 6.41 6.66
CA PRO A 102 -9.10 6.83 5.48
C PRO A 102 -8.89 8.30 5.15
N ILE A 103 -8.44 8.59 3.92
CA ILE A 103 -8.23 9.96 3.40
C ILE A 103 -9.31 10.39 2.39
N GLY A 104 -10.15 9.46 1.96
CA GLY A 104 -11.21 9.66 0.99
C GLY A 104 -11.76 8.34 0.48
N THR A 105 -12.64 8.41 -0.51
CA THR A 105 -13.22 7.24 -1.15
C THR A 105 -12.95 7.25 -2.65
N PHE A 106 -12.77 6.08 -3.25
CA PHE A 106 -12.71 5.89 -4.69
C PHE A 106 -13.91 5.04 -5.11
N THR A 107 -14.80 5.63 -5.91
CA THR A 107 -15.95 4.92 -6.48
C THR A 107 -15.62 4.49 -7.90
N VAL A 108 -15.64 3.19 -8.14
CA VAL A 108 -15.43 2.62 -9.48
C VAL A 108 -16.59 3.04 -10.39
N GLY A 109 -16.27 3.71 -11.49
CA GLY A 109 -17.23 4.08 -12.54
C GLY A 109 -17.30 3.03 -13.65
N GLY A 110 -16.20 2.33 -13.91
CA GLY A 110 -16.18 1.19 -14.82
C GLY A 110 -14.77 0.60 -14.97
N ALA A 111 -14.70 -0.62 -15.51
CA ALA A 111 -13.44 -1.32 -15.67
C ALA A 111 -12.83 -1.19 -17.08
N ARG A 112 -11.52 -1.45 -17.13
CA ARG A 112 -10.70 -1.57 -18.33
C ARG A 112 -9.77 -2.75 -18.15
N GLU A 113 -9.62 -3.55 -19.18
CA GLU A 113 -8.65 -4.63 -19.22
C GLU A 113 -7.50 -4.25 -20.16
N LYS A 114 -6.27 -4.49 -19.73
CA LYS A 114 -5.08 -4.31 -20.55
C LYS A 114 -4.04 -5.37 -20.16
N ASP A 115 -3.52 -6.06 -21.16
CA ASP A 115 -2.51 -7.13 -20.97
C ASP A 115 -2.97 -8.17 -19.93
N ASP A 116 -4.24 -8.59 -20.01
CA ASP A 116 -4.93 -9.51 -19.08
C ASP A 116 -4.99 -9.04 -17.61
N VAL A 117 -4.77 -7.75 -17.36
CA VAL A 117 -4.91 -7.12 -16.03
C VAL A 117 -6.09 -6.16 -16.04
N TRP A 118 -6.92 -6.25 -15.00
CA TRP A 118 -8.08 -5.39 -14.83
C TRP A 118 -7.73 -4.13 -14.06
N TYR A 119 -8.35 -3.01 -14.46
CA TYR A 119 -8.20 -1.71 -13.85
C TYR A 119 -9.56 -1.05 -13.69
N GLY A 120 -9.81 -0.46 -12.52
CA GLY A 120 -10.96 0.37 -12.25
C GLY A 120 -10.68 1.84 -12.60
N THR A 121 -11.50 2.43 -13.46
CA THR A 121 -11.59 3.88 -13.63
C THR A 121 -12.70 4.42 -12.72
N GLY A 122 -12.56 5.66 -12.23
CA GLY A 122 -13.53 6.14 -11.25
C GLY A 122 -13.28 7.55 -10.74
N LEU A 123 -13.99 7.87 -9.67
CA LEU A 123 -13.94 9.16 -9.00
C LEU A 123 -13.35 8.99 -7.60
N PHE A 124 -12.30 9.75 -7.31
CA PHE A 124 -11.82 9.95 -5.95
C PHE A 124 -12.49 11.16 -5.31
N GLU A 125 -13.03 10.98 -4.10
CA GLU A 125 -13.59 12.03 -3.27
C GLU A 125 -12.83 12.12 -1.95
N PRO A 126 -12.19 13.26 -1.63
CA PRO A 126 -11.45 13.40 -0.38
C PRO A 126 -12.39 13.43 0.83
N LYS A 127 -11.91 12.89 1.95
CA LYS A 127 -12.63 12.90 3.23
C LYS A 127 -12.97 14.34 3.62
N GLY A 128 -14.27 14.61 3.85
CA GLY A 128 -14.80 15.94 4.15
C GLY A 128 -15.40 16.71 2.96
N ALA A 129 -15.30 16.20 1.72
CA ALA A 129 -15.94 16.84 0.55
C ALA A 129 -17.48 16.81 0.59
N ILE A 130 -18.07 15.82 1.28
CA ILE A 130 -19.53 15.63 1.37
C ILE A 130 -20.22 16.81 2.08
N THR A 131 -19.54 17.51 3.00
CA THR A 131 -20.11 18.65 3.72
C THR A 131 -20.36 19.88 2.83
N VAL A 132 -19.74 19.97 1.65
CA VAL A 132 -19.90 21.13 0.76
C VAL A 132 -21.08 20.97 -0.20
N GLN A 133 -21.53 19.75 -0.49
CA GLN A 133 -22.67 19.52 -1.40
C GLN A 133 -24.03 19.42 -0.69
N MET A 134 -24.09 18.99 0.57
CA MET A 134 -25.34 19.05 1.36
C MET A 134 -25.77 20.48 1.72
N ASN A 135 -24.87 21.46 1.62
CA ASN A 135 -25.19 22.86 1.93
C ASN A 135 -25.63 23.68 0.69
N LYS A 136 -25.75 23.02 -0.49
CA LYS A 136 -26.25 23.63 -1.73
C LYS A 136 -27.53 22.99 -2.28
N SER A 137 -28.11 22.01 -1.59
CA SER A 137 -29.36 21.35 -2.03
C SER A 137 -30.52 21.47 -1.02
N THR A 138 -30.45 22.39 -0.06
CA THR A 138 -31.57 22.67 0.85
C THR A 138 -32.35 23.90 0.40
N ALA A 139 -32.89 23.86 -0.81
CA ALA A 139 -33.90 24.82 -1.25
C ALA A 139 -34.73 24.31 -2.44
N GLN A 140 -35.34 23.11 -2.36
CA GLN A 140 -36.60 22.91 -3.08
C GLN A 140 -37.43 21.73 -2.55
N THR A 141 -38.58 22.09 -1.96
CA THR A 141 -39.86 21.37 -1.98
C THR A 141 -40.06 20.17 -1.06
N THR A 142 -40.72 20.48 0.05
CA THR A 142 -41.68 19.63 0.74
C THR A 142 -42.86 19.24 -0.18
N ARG A 143 -43.13 17.93 -0.32
CA ARG A 143 -44.42 17.28 0.04
C ARG A 143 -44.54 15.85 -0.53
N ALA A 144 -44.59 14.91 0.42
CA ALA A 144 -45.41 13.71 0.57
C ALA A 144 -46.14 13.08 -0.64
N GLY A 145 -46.07 11.75 -0.70
CA GLY A 145 -47.07 10.88 -1.33
C GLY A 145 -46.59 9.44 -1.50
N ASP A 146 -47.04 8.54 -0.61
CA ASP A 146 -46.84 7.08 -0.66
C ASP A 146 -47.17 6.45 -2.02
N THR A 147 -46.45 5.39 -2.39
CA THR A 147 -47.05 4.09 -2.76
C THR A 147 -45.97 3.02 -2.99
N ALA A 148 -46.11 1.92 -2.25
CA ALA A 148 -45.43 0.67 -2.51
C ALA A 148 -45.94 0.03 -3.82
N ALA A 149 -45.02 -0.47 -4.65
CA ALA A 149 -45.31 -1.52 -5.61
C ALA A 149 -44.07 -2.39 -5.79
N ALA A 150 -44.23 -3.66 -5.42
CA ALA A 150 -43.28 -4.71 -5.69
C ALA A 150 -43.30 -5.07 -7.19
N SER A 151 -42.11 -5.28 -7.77
CA SER A 151 -41.94 -6.13 -8.95
C SER A 151 -40.79 -7.10 -8.68
N LYS A 152 -41.13 -8.38 -8.63
CA LYS A 152 -40.20 -9.51 -8.61
C LYS A 152 -39.81 -9.85 -10.05
N SER A 153 -38.51 -9.84 -10.32
CA SER A 153 -37.79 -10.71 -11.25
C SER A 153 -36.33 -10.67 -10.81
N GLY A 154 -35.57 -11.72 -10.56
CA GLY A 154 -35.69 -13.14 -10.80
C GLY A 154 -34.25 -13.65 -10.86
N SER A 155 -33.77 -14.22 -9.75
CA SER A 155 -32.56 -15.06 -9.66
C SER A 155 -31.20 -14.47 -10.11
N GLU A 156 -30.54 -13.66 -9.26
CA GLU A 156 -29.12 -13.31 -9.47
C GLU A 156 -28.35 -12.93 -8.18
N ASP A 157 -28.92 -13.11 -6.99
CA ASP A 157 -28.52 -12.31 -5.82
C ASP A 157 -27.71 -13.04 -4.72
N ASP A 158 -27.11 -14.19 -5.05
CA ASP A 158 -26.24 -14.95 -4.12
C ASP A 158 -24.74 -14.60 -4.25
N ARG A 159 -24.38 -13.59 -5.07
CA ARG A 159 -22.98 -13.13 -5.13
C ARG A 159 -22.59 -12.39 -3.84
N PRO A 160 -21.38 -12.63 -3.31
CA PRO A 160 -20.89 -11.86 -2.17
C PRO A 160 -20.73 -10.38 -2.57
N LYS A 161 -21.37 -9.46 -1.81
CA LYS A 161 -21.46 -8.04 -2.16
C LYS A 161 -20.42 -7.18 -1.42
N LEU A 162 -19.69 -6.35 -2.17
CA LEU A 162 -18.87 -5.25 -1.65
C LEU A 162 -19.71 -3.99 -1.41
N ARG A 163 -19.16 -3.00 -0.71
CA ARG A 163 -19.84 -1.71 -0.50
C ARG A 163 -20.02 -0.98 -1.82
N ARG A 164 -21.24 -0.51 -2.08
CA ARG A 164 -21.60 0.22 -3.29
C ARG A 164 -22.00 1.67 -3.01
N GLY A 165 -21.70 2.54 -3.97
CA GLY A 165 -22.13 3.93 -4.04
C GLY A 165 -22.72 4.21 -5.41
N THR A 166 -23.26 5.42 -5.60
CA THR A 166 -23.73 5.83 -6.93
C THR A 166 -22.54 5.88 -7.88
N PRO A 167 -22.51 5.08 -8.96
CA PRO A 167 -21.39 5.09 -9.88
C PRO A 167 -21.27 6.50 -10.50
N PRO A 168 -20.05 7.08 -10.58
CA PRO A 168 -19.86 8.29 -11.34
C PRO A 168 -20.24 8.02 -12.80
N PRO A 169 -20.68 9.06 -13.56
CA PRO A 169 -20.97 8.89 -14.97
C PRO A 169 -19.75 8.25 -15.66
N PRO A 170 -19.97 7.23 -16.51
CA PRO A 170 -18.86 6.53 -17.15
C PRO A 170 -17.99 7.52 -17.91
N ALA A 171 -16.67 7.38 -17.78
CA ALA A 171 -15.75 8.12 -18.63
C ALA A 171 -16.15 7.88 -20.10
N PRO A 172 -16.09 8.90 -20.98
CA PRO A 172 -16.42 8.75 -22.38
C PRO A 172 -15.73 7.49 -22.92
N LYS A 173 -16.50 6.54 -23.44
CA LYS A 173 -15.94 5.44 -24.21
C LYS A 173 -15.12 6.09 -25.32
N GLU A 174 -13.85 5.72 -25.45
CA GLU A 174 -13.07 6.13 -26.62
C GLU A 174 -13.90 5.87 -27.87
N GLN A 175 -13.93 6.88 -28.74
CA GLN A 175 -14.63 6.85 -30.00
C GLN A 175 -14.20 5.60 -30.75
N THR A 176 -15.16 4.73 -31.05
CA THR A 176 -15.01 3.72 -32.08
C THR A 176 -14.47 4.37 -33.36
N ASP A 177 -13.51 3.72 -34.01
CA ASP A 177 -12.86 4.07 -35.29
C ASP A 177 -13.82 4.35 -36.48
N ALA A 178 -15.14 4.33 -36.27
CA ALA A 178 -16.15 4.66 -37.26
C ALA A 178 -16.38 6.18 -37.46
N VAL A 179 -15.64 7.06 -36.75
CA VAL A 179 -15.76 8.53 -36.91
C VAL A 179 -14.52 9.15 -37.59
N LEU A 180 -13.47 8.37 -37.87
CA LEU A 180 -12.27 8.89 -38.57
C LEU A 180 -12.38 8.95 -40.10
N THR A 181 -13.42 8.37 -40.71
CA THR A 181 -13.60 8.40 -42.18
C THR A 181 -14.45 9.56 -42.69
N ASN A 182 -15.03 10.39 -41.83
CA ASN A 182 -15.92 11.49 -42.24
C ASN A 182 -15.48 12.89 -41.77
N ILE A 183 -14.32 13.05 -41.14
CA ILE A 183 -13.86 14.35 -40.62
C ILE A 183 -13.08 15.19 -41.67
N ASP A 184 -12.84 14.65 -42.88
CA ASP A 184 -11.94 15.29 -43.86
C ASP A 184 -12.64 16.02 -45.03
N ARG A 185 -13.92 16.39 -44.90
CA ARG A 185 -14.67 17.10 -45.97
C ARG A 185 -15.52 18.27 -45.50
N ASP A 186 -15.01 19.08 -44.57
CA ASP A 186 -15.58 20.40 -44.31
C ASP A 186 -14.72 21.50 -44.97
N PRO A 187 -15.12 22.02 -46.14
CA PRO A 187 -14.37 23.04 -46.88
C PRO A 187 -14.39 24.44 -46.23
N GLU A 188 -15.16 24.66 -45.17
CA GLU A 188 -15.23 25.97 -44.46
C GLU A 188 -14.41 26.00 -43.15
N ARG A 189 -13.59 24.96 -42.88
CA ARG A 189 -12.78 24.91 -41.66
C ARG A 189 -11.60 25.91 -41.74
N PRO A 190 -11.45 26.84 -40.77
CA PRO A 190 -10.32 27.78 -40.78
C PRO A 190 -8.98 27.06 -40.58
N THR A 191 -8.07 27.22 -41.54
CA THR A 191 -6.72 26.62 -41.48
C THR A 191 -5.73 27.55 -40.77
N LEU A 192 -4.99 27.00 -39.79
CA LEU A 192 -3.89 27.70 -39.15
C LEU A 192 -2.69 27.82 -40.11
N ARG A 193 -2.13 29.03 -40.26
CA ARG A 193 -0.92 29.29 -41.07
C ARG A 193 0.26 28.52 -40.49
N ARG A 194 0.83 27.61 -41.28
CA ARG A 194 2.12 26.97 -40.97
C ARG A 194 3.18 27.61 -41.89
N HIS A 195 4.25 28.14 -41.31
CA HIS A 195 5.36 28.68 -42.09
C HIS A 195 6.12 27.52 -42.73
N SER A 196 6.26 27.55 -44.06
CA SER A 196 7.07 26.59 -44.82
C SER A 196 8.55 26.74 -44.46
N ALA A 197 9.23 25.61 -44.29
CA ALA A 197 10.66 25.56 -44.04
C ALA A 197 11.44 26.02 -45.28
N SER A 198 11.76 27.31 -45.33
CA SER A 198 13.00 27.81 -45.93
C SER A 198 13.26 29.23 -45.46
N GLU A 199 14.53 29.50 -45.17
CA GLU A 199 15.13 30.81 -44.87
C GLU A 199 14.97 31.35 -43.44
N SER A 200 15.94 31.01 -42.59
CA SER A 200 16.30 31.80 -41.40
C SER A 200 17.82 31.77 -41.23
N LYS A 201 18.44 32.89 -41.58
CA LYS A 201 19.87 33.19 -41.40
C LYS A 201 20.22 33.22 -39.90
N PRO A 202 21.42 32.79 -39.47
CA PRO A 202 21.68 32.52 -38.06
C PRO A 202 21.91 33.81 -37.26
N GLN A 203 21.29 33.90 -36.09
CA GLN A 203 21.65 34.86 -35.06
C GLN A 203 22.00 34.11 -33.77
N GLN A 204 23.21 34.36 -33.27
CA GLN A 204 23.83 33.73 -32.12
C GLN A 204 23.20 34.17 -30.78
N SER A 205 23.23 33.21 -29.84
CA SER A 205 23.20 33.32 -28.36
C SER A 205 21.88 33.81 -27.73
N VAL A 206 21.31 33.13 -26.72
CA VAL A 206 21.93 32.48 -25.56
C VAL A 206 21.20 31.18 -25.19
N SER A 207 21.99 30.15 -24.88
CA SER A 207 21.54 28.84 -24.38
C SER A 207 21.07 28.96 -22.93
N ALA A 208 19.76 29.05 -22.72
CA ALA A 208 19.14 28.57 -21.48
C ALA A 208 18.98 27.05 -21.59
N PRO A 209 19.33 26.25 -20.56
CA PRO A 209 19.05 24.82 -20.59
C PRO A 209 17.55 24.61 -20.77
N ALA A 210 17.15 23.81 -21.75
CA ALA A 210 15.78 23.36 -21.86
C ALA A 210 15.39 22.69 -20.52
N PRO A 211 14.20 22.97 -19.95
CA PRO A 211 13.74 22.28 -18.76
C PRO A 211 13.77 20.78 -19.06
N GLN A 212 14.53 20.05 -18.24
CA GLN A 212 14.61 18.60 -18.32
C GLN A 212 13.19 18.08 -18.14
N PHE A 213 12.69 17.34 -19.13
CA PHE A 213 11.43 16.61 -19.02
C PHE A 213 11.61 15.54 -17.94
N THR A 214 11.20 15.84 -16.72
CA THR A 214 11.10 14.87 -15.63
C THR A 214 9.81 14.09 -15.82
N LEU A 215 9.90 12.76 -15.89
CA LEU A 215 8.71 11.92 -15.85
C LEU A 215 7.93 12.22 -14.56
N PRO A 216 6.60 12.37 -14.63
CA PRO A 216 5.80 12.65 -13.45
C PRO A 216 5.94 11.53 -12.42
N GLU A 217 6.03 11.88 -11.14
CA GLU A 217 6.05 10.92 -10.05
C GLU A 217 4.73 10.14 -10.02
N THR A 218 4.81 8.81 -9.94
CA THR A 218 3.64 7.94 -9.75
C THR A 218 3.46 7.70 -8.26
N HIS A 219 2.35 8.18 -7.73
CA HIS A 219 1.94 7.93 -6.36
C HIS A 219 0.98 6.74 -6.29
N MET A 220 1.00 6.04 -5.16
CA MET A 220 0.16 4.87 -4.89
C MET A 220 -0.29 4.88 -3.43
N LEU A 221 -1.55 4.54 -3.19
CA LEU A 221 -2.09 4.31 -1.85
C LEU A 221 -2.94 3.05 -1.83
N PRO A 222 -2.92 2.28 -0.73
CA PRO A 222 -3.83 1.15 -0.57
C PRO A 222 -5.28 1.65 -0.49
N ALA A 223 -6.19 0.81 -0.94
CA ALA A 223 -7.61 1.04 -0.82
C ALA A 223 -8.34 -0.25 -0.46
N VAL A 224 -9.35 -0.16 0.39
CA VAL A 224 -10.10 -1.31 0.89
C VAL A 224 -11.59 -1.14 0.64
N SER A 225 -12.26 -2.20 0.20
CA SER A 225 -13.71 -2.28 0.14
C SER A 225 -14.19 -3.49 0.93
N ASP A 226 -15.13 -3.28 1.85
CA ASP A 226 -15.78 -4.34 2.61
C ASP A 226 -17.20 -3.90 2.98
N ALA A 227 -18.03 -4.84 3.45
CA ALA A 227 -19.41 -4.56 3.82
C ALA A 227 -19.57 -3.71 5.12
N GLY A 228 -18.56 -3.69 5.99
CA GLY A 228 -18.59 -3.02 7.28
C GLY A 228 -18.14 -1.56 7.26
N GLY A 229 -17.43 -1.15 6.21
CA GLY A 229 -16.63 0.05 6.20
C GLY A 229 -15.31 -0.11 6.97
N PRO A 230 -14.41 0.88 6.84
CA PRO A 230 -13.08 0.78 7.42
C PRO A 230 -13.19 0.86 8.93
N GLU A 231 -12.55 -0.06 9.66
CA GLU A 231 -12.35 0.13 11.09
C GLU A 231 -11.35 1.27 11.29
N PRO A 232 -11.73 2.39 11.92
CA PRO A 232 -10.88 3.57 11.97
C PRO A 232 -9.73 3.34 12.96
N HIS A 233 -8.59 2.90 12.45
CA HIS A 233 -7.35 2.79 13.20
C HIS A 233 -6.17 3.20 12.31
N SER A 234 -5.29 4.05 12.85
CA SER A 234 -4.11 4.53 12.13
C SER A 234 -2.90 3.70 12.54
N PHE A 235 -2.09 3.32 11.57
CA PHE A 235 -0.76 2.78 11.77
C PHE A 235 0.31 3.86 11.71
N ALA A 236 -0.06 5.14 11.64
CA ALA A 236 0.91 6.23 11.68
C ALA A 236 1.54 6.28 13.09
N PRO A 237 2.86 6.06 13.22
CA PRO A 237 3.53 6.17 14.51
C PRO A 237 3.57 7.62 14.99
N HIS A 238 3.63 7.79 16.31
CA HIS A 238 3.76 9.09 16.94
C HIS A 238 5.22 9.41 17.24
N TYR A 239 5.85 10.22 16.39
CA TYR A 239 7.23 10.67 16.59
C TYR A 239 7.33 12.16 16.88
N LYS A 240 8.41 12.54 17.58
CA LYS A 240 8.78 13.95 17.75
C LYS A 240 9.47 14.47 16.49
N SER A 241 9.55 15.79 16.37
CA SER A 241 10.29 16.43 15.26
C SER A 241 11.76 15.98 15.25
N GLY A 242 12.24 15.48 14.11
CA GLY A 242 13.63 15.06 13.91
C GLY A 242 13.91 13.58 14.17
N GLU A 243 13.06 12.89 14.93
CA GLU A 243 13.21 11.46 15.27
C GLU A 243 13.08 10.57 14.03
N LEU A 244 12.12 10.87 13.14
CA LEU A 244 11.99 10.19 11.84
C LEU A 244 13.24 10.33 10.95
N THR A 245 13.94 11.46 11.03
CA THR A 245 15.19 11.66 10.28
C THR A 245 16.28 10.77 10.84
N GLN A 246 16.41 10.68 12.17
CA GLN A 246 17.37 9.80 12.83
C GLN A 246 17.11 8.34 12.48
N ILE A 247 15.87 7.88 12.58
CA ILE A 247 15.47 6.51 12.22
C ILE A 247 15.80 6.20 10.75
N ARG A 248 15.55 7.15 9.85
CA ARG A 248 15.93 7.02 8.44
C ARG A 248 17.44 6.85 8.29
N GLU A 249 18.24 7.69 8.93
CA GLU A 249 19.71 7.60 8.88
C GLU A 249 20.23 6.27 9.44
N ASP A 250 19.62 5.76 10.50
CA ASP A 250 20.01 4.49 11.10
C ASP A 250 19.61 3.29 10.22
N MET A 251 18.46 3.36 9.55
CA MET A 251 18.12 2.41 8.50
C MET A 251 19.07 2.48 7.31
N GLU A 252 19.51 3.67 6.89
CA GLU A 252 20.49 3.81 5.82
C GLU A 252 21.83 3.18 6.20
N LYS A 253 22.32 3.39 7.43
CA LYS A 253 23.51 2.71 7.95
C LYS A 253 23.32 1.20 7.94
N LEU A 254 22.17 0.71 8.39
CA LEU A 254 21.84 -0.72 8.38
C LEU A 254 21.88 -1.27 6.94
N VAL A 255 21.23 -0.60 5.99
CA VAL A 255 21.20 -0.98 4.57
C VAL A 255 22.59 -0.97 3.96
N ARG A 256 23.42 0.06 4.20
CA ARG A 256 24.81 0.11 3.73
C ARG A 256 25.63 -1.02 4.33
N SER A 257 25.40 -1.39 5.58
CA SER A 257 26.06 -2.53 6.22
C SER A 257 25.68 -3.86 5.57
N GLU A 258 24.43 -4.03 5.13
CA GLU A 258 24.00 -5.22 4.38
C GLU A 258 24.64 -5.27 3.00
N LEU A 259 24.66 -4.14 2.28
CA LEU A 259 25.29 -4.06 0.96
C LEU A 259 26.81 -4.26 1.03
N ALA A 260 27.47 -3.79 2.10
CA ALA A 260 28.91 -3.98 2.29
C ALA A 260 29.31 -5.46 2.41
N LYS A 261 28.43 -6.32 2.93
CA LYS A 261 28.66 -7.79 3.01
C LYS A 261 28.76 -8.45 1.65
N LEU A 262 28.24 -7.80 0.59
CA LEU A 262 28.25 -8.32 -0.77
C LEU A 262 29.52 -7.96 -1.55
N LYS A 263 30.29 -6.98 -1.08
CA LYS A 263 31.55 -6.59 -1.72
C LYS A 263 32.51 -7.78 -1.67
N LYS A 264 33.10 -8.13 -2.82
CA LYS A 264 34.13 -9.18 -2.84
C LYS A 264 35.31 -8.74 -1.97
N PRO A 265 35.92 -9.64 -1.19
CA PRO A 265 37.16 -9.33 -0.50
C PRO A 265 38.18 -8.89 -1.55
N GLN A 266 38.58 -7.62 -1.51
CA GLN A 266 39.71 -7.17 -2.32
C GLN A 266 40.90 -7.98 -1.83
N ALA A 267 41.41 -8.88 -2.67
CA ALA A 267 42.57 -9.70 -2.35
C ALA A 267 43.67 -8.76 -1.85
N ALA A 268 43.93 -8.80 -0.55
CA ALA A 268 45.07 -8.10 0.02
C ALA A 268 46.28 -8.64 -0.73
N ALA A 269 46.95 -7.76 -1.49
CA ALA A 269 48.20 -8.10 -2.13
C ALA A 269 49.10 -8.79 -1.08
N PRO A 270 49.75 -9.91 -1.41
CA PRO A 270 50.42 -10.73 -0.40
C PRO A 270 51.44 -9.86 0.34
N ALA A 271 51.17 -9.63 1.62
CA ALA A 271 52.05 -8.91 2.52
C ALA A 271 53.35 -9.73 2.64
N LYS A 272 54.41 -9.25 2.01
CA LYS A 272 55.76 -9.76 2.24
C LYS A 272 56.07 -9.61 3.74
N SER A 273 56.44 -10.72 4.37
CA SER A 273 56.68 -10.87 5.81
C SER A 273 57.93 -10.08 6.30
N PRO A 274 58.21 -10.01 7.62
CA PRO A 274 58.29 -8.75 8.33
C PRO A 274 59.74 -8.31 8.59
N ARG A 275 59.99 -6.99 8.55
CA ARG A 275 61.18 -6.40 9.17
C ARG A 275 60.76 -5.49 10.32
N THR A 276 61.35 -5.78 11.47
CA THR A 276 61.25 -5.08 12.74
C THR A 276 61.70 -3.62 12.63
N SER A 277 60.81 -2.67 12.94
CA SER A 277 61.18 -1.42 13.63
C SER A 277 59.95 -0.62 14.08
N ARG A 278 59.80 -0.53 15.41
CA ARG A 278 59.31 0.57 16.25
C ARG A 278 58.52 1.73 15.60
N ALA A 279 57.27 1.86 16.05
CA ALA A 279 56.45 3.06 16.27
C ALA A 279 56.51 4.21 15.25
N ARG A 280 55.39 4.42 14.54
CA ARG A 280 54.89 5.74 14.09
C ARG A 280 53.40 5.67 13.78
N SER A 281 52.64 6.57 14.42
CA SER A 281 51.32 7.11 14.07
C SER A 281 50.30 6.18 13.42
N SER A 282 49.23 5.87 14.16
CA SER A 282 47.95 5.42 13.60
C SER A 282 47.40 6.51 12.68
N ALA A 283 47.74 6.46 11.40
CA ALA A 283 47.01 7.17 10.37
C ALA A 283 45.57 6.64 10.40
N PRO A 284 44.54 7.50 10.35
CA PRO A 284 43.17 7.05 10.21
C PRO A 284 43.09 6.20 8.95
N ALA A 285 42.64 4.95 9.08
CA ALA A 285 42.30 4.15 7.93
C ALA A 285 41.34 4.97 7.08
N ALA A 286 41.73 5.29 5.85
CA ALA A 286 40.85 5.98 4.91
C ALA A 286 39.54 5.18 4.85
N ALA A 287 38.46 5.78 5.33
CA ALA A 287 37.15 5.15 5.33
C ALA A 287 36.87 4.70 3.89
N ALA A 288 36.58 3.41 3.71
CA ALA A 288 36.18 2.89 2.41
C ALA A 288 35.03 3.77 1.89
N PRO A 289 34.99 4.09 0.58
CA PRO A 289 33.94 4.93 0.03
C PRO A 289 32.58 4.33 0.41
N GLU A 290 31.81 5.14 1.12
CA GLU A 290 30.48 4.79 1.59
C GLU A 290 29.60 4.49 0.38
N VAL A 291 28.80 3.42 0.46
CA VAL A 291 27.93 3.02 -0.64
C VAL A 291 26.84 4.08 -0.81
N GLU A 292 26.83 4.73 -1.96
CA GLU A 292 25.79 5.69 -2.32
C GLU A 292 24.46 4.96 -2.57
N LEU A 293 23.40 5.44 -1.92
CA LEU A 293 22.04 4.92 -2.05
C LEU A 293 21.25 5.84 -2.98
N SER A 294 20.54 5.26 -3.95
CA SER A 294 19.72 5.96 -4.92
C SER A 294 18.28 5.42 -4.91
N ASN A 295 17.31 6.27 -5.24
CA ASN A 295 15.87 5.95 -5.27
C ASN A 295 15.34 5.40 -3.92
N PRO A 296 15.54 6.13 -2.80
CA PRO A 296 15.10 5.67 -1.49
C PRO A 296 13.57 5.62 -1.41
N SER A 297 13.06 4.59 -0.76
CA SER A 297 11.67 4.41 -0.37
C SER A 297 11.65 4.04 1.11
N PHE A 298 10.89 4.77 1.91
CA PHE A 298 10.93 4.70 3.36
C PHE A 298 9.52 4.75 3.93
N GLY A 299 9.21 3.84 4.85
CA GLY A 299 7.93 3.78 5.54
C GLY A 299 8.11 3.36 7.00
N VAL A 300 7.28 3.88 7.89
CA VAL A 300 7.29 3.53 9.31
C VAL A 300 5.85 3.36 9.79
N PHE A 301 5.56 2.23 10.41
CA PHE A 301 4.18 1.82 10.69
C PHE A 301 4.06 1.13 12.05
N ASP A 302 3.13 1.58 12.90
CA ASP A 302 2.73 0.86 14.12
C ASP A 302 1.59 -0.13 13.81
N VAL A 303 1.93 -1.17 13.07
CA VAL A 303 1.00 -2.20 12.58
C VAL A 303 0.33 -3.05 13.67
N ASN A 304 0.85 -3.01 14.90
CA ASN A 304 0.32 -3.75 16.05
C ASN A 304 -0.39 -2.83 17.06
N ALA A 305 -0.42 -1.51 16.80
CA ALA A 305 -0.95 -0.49 17.72
C ALA A 305 -0.39 -0.63 19.15
N ASN A 306 0.90 -0.98 19.25
CA ASN A 306 1.59 -1.24 20.52
C ASN A 306 2.82 -0.36 20.70
N ASN A 307 2.97 0.68 19.86
CA ASN A 307 4.09 1.61 19.86
C ASN A 307 5.45 0.91 19.67
N ALA A 308 5.45 -0.23 18.96
CA ALA A 308 6.66 -0.90 18.46
C ALA A 308 6.61 -0.89 16.92
N PRO A 309 6.92 0.26 16.29
CA PRO A 309 6.75 0.41 14.85
C PRO A 309 7.75 -0.43 14.06
N ILE A 310 7.29 -0.91 12.89
CA ILE A 310 8.16 -1.49 11.88
C ILE A 310 8.64 -0.38 10.95
N VAL A 311 9.95 -0.37 10.72
CA VAL A 311 10.63 0.54 9.81
C VAL A 311 11.04 -0.22 8.56
N VAL A 312 10.66 0.27 7.39
CA VAL A 312 10.95 -0.33 6.09
C VAL A 312 11.75 0.67 5.23
N TYR A 313 12.87 0.23 4.70
CA TYR A 313 13.70 1.02 3.79
C TYR A 313 14.06 0.20 2.56
N ALA A 314 13.86 0.77 1.38
CA ALA A 314 14.30 0.20 0.12
C ALA A 314 15.11 1.22 -0.69
N ALA A 315 16.15 0.76 -1.37
CA ALA A 315 16.98 1.60 -2.24
C ALA A 315 17.69 0.77 -3.31
N SER A 316 18.39 1.47 -4.20
CA SER A 316 19.33 0.90 -5.14
C SER A 316 20.75 1.42 -4.89
N ALA A 317 21.77 0.63 -5.19
CA ALA A 317 23.16 1.02 -5.04
C ALA A 317 24.05 0.29 -6.06
N MET A 318 25.20 0.87 -6.39
CA MET A 318 26.22 0.21 -7.23
C MET A 318 27.23 -0.53 -6.34
N ILE A 319 27.31 -1.86 -6.49
CA ILE A 319 28.25 -2.72 -5.76
C ILE A 319 29.08 -3.49 -6.77
N ASP A 320 30.41 -3.31 -6.75
CA ASP A 320 31.36 -3.95 -7.67
C ASP A 320 30.95 -3.82 -9.16
N GLY A 321 30.40 -2.66 -9.53
CA GLY A 321 29.93 -2.37 -10.89
C GLY A 321 28.54 -2.93 -11.24
N VAL A 322 27.88 -3.62 -10.32
CA VAL A 322 26.54 -4.19 -10.50
C VAL A 322 25.52 -3.37 -9.72
N LYS A 323 24.41 -3.01 -10.36
CA LYS A 323 23.28 -2.35 -9.69
C LYS A 323 22.55 -3.37 -8.82
N LYS A 324 22.49 -3.09 -7.52
CA LYS A 324 21.79 -3.90 -6.53
C LYS A 324 20.56 -3.13 -6.03
N TYR A 325 19.48 -3.86 -5.80
CA TYR A 325 18.29 -3.37 -5.11
C TYR A 325 18.22 -4.05 -3.76
N VAL A 326 17.93 -3.28 -2.72
CA VAL A 326 17.88 -3.77 -1.34
C VAL A 326 16.60 -3.28 -0.68
N THR A 327 15.97 -4.18 0.08
CA THR A 327 14.84 -3.87 0.95
C THR A 327 15.14 -4.45 2.32
N VAL A 328 15.06 -3.63 3.36
CA VAL A 328 15.28 -4.01 4.75
C VAL A 328 14.06 -3.61 5.56
N ALA A 329 13.60 -4.50 6.44
CA ALA A 329 12.62 -4.16 7.46
C ALA A 329 13.14 -4.52 8.85
N ALA A 330 12.89 -3.65 9.82
CA ALA A 330 13.34 -3.78 11.19
C ALA A 330 12.26 -3.29 12.17
N TRP A 331 12.14 -3.94 13.31
CA TRP A 331 11.39 -3.40 14.44
C TRP A 331 12.23 -2.34 15.15
N GLU A 332 11.60 -1.24 15.54
CA GLU A 332 12.16 -0.36 16.55
C GLU A 332 11.90 -0.95 17.94
N GLU A 333 12.97 -1.13 18.70
CA GLU A 333 12.91 -1.63 20.07
C GLU A 333 12.76 -0.49 21.08
N ILE A 334 12.47 -0.84 22.34
CA ILE A 334 12.27 0.12 23.44
C ILE A 334 13.50 1.04 23.65
N ASP A 335 14.69 0.55 23.33
CA ASP A 335 15.96 1.30 23.41
C ASP A 335 16.28 2.10 22.13
N GLN A 336 15.30 2.24 21.22
CA GLN A 336 15.44 2.88 19.90
C GLN A 336 16.43 2.17 18.97
N SER A 337 16.85 0.94 19.29
CA SER A 337 17.63 0.12 18.37
C SER A 337 16.74 -0.50 17.29
N LEU A 338 17.32 -0.74 16.11
CA LEU A 338 16.63 -1.36 14.99
C LEU A 338 16.95 -2.85 14.94
N ARG A 339 15.99 -3.70 15.31
CA ARG A 339 16.09 -5.15 15.14
C ARG A 339 15.61 -5.54 13.75
N ARG A 340 16.55 -5.76 12.85
CA ARG A 340 16.31 -6.25 11.49
C ARG A 340 15.62 -7.63 11.49
N ILE A 341 14.47 -7.73 10.83
CA ILE A 341 13.71 -8.98 10.67
C ILE A 341 13.64 -9.47 9.21
N PHE A 342 13.96 -8.59 8.26
CA PHE A 342 13.91 -8.92 6.85
C PHE A 342 14.98 -8.18 6.07
N THR A 343 15.58 -8.88 5.12
CA THR A 343 16.50 -8.30 4.15
C THR A 343 16.39 -9.08 2.86
N GLN A 344 16.19 -8.36 1.76
CA GLN A 344 16.21 -8.92 0.42
C GLN A 344 17.13 -8.06 -0.43
N VAL A 345 18.08 -8.71 -1.10
CA VAL A 345 18.94 -8.06 -2.09
C VAL A 345 18.80 -8.79 -3.41
N THR A 346 18.61 -8.03 -4.47
CA THR A 346 18.50 -8.54 -5.84
C THR A 346 19.23 -7.62 -6.82
N ASP A 347 19.27 -7.98 -8.09
CA ASP A 347 19.79 -7.17 -9.20
C ASP A 347 18.93 -7.39 -10.44
N ASP A 348 19.27 -6.71 -11.53
CA ASP A 348 18.53 -6.80 -12.79
C ASP A 348 18.51 -8.22 -13.42
N THR A 349 19.39 -9.14 -12.97
CA THR A 349 19.49 -10.51 -13.49
C THR A 349 18.82 -11.58 -12.62
N HIS A 350 18.31 -11.21 -11.43
CA HIS A 350 17.68 -12.14 -10.48
C HIS A 350 16.26 -11.69 -10.08
N LEU A 351 15.62 -10.83 -10.88
CA LEU A 351 14.27 -10.32 -10.62
C LEU A 351 13.17 -11.41 -10.70
N ASP A 352 13.46 -12.51 -11.38
CA ASP A 352 12.63 -13.71 -11.47
C ASP A 352 12.55 -14.47 -10.13
N VAL A 353 13.68 -14.57 -9.41
CA VAL A 353 13.76 -15.26 -8.12
C VAL A 353 13.38 -14.32 -6.97
N TYR A 354 13.97 -13.12 -6.95
CA TYR A 354 13.75 -12.12 -5.91
C TYR A 354 13.35 -10.81 -6.57
N PRO A 355 12.06 -10.42 -6.52
CA PRO A 355 11.64 -9.15 -7.10
C PRO A 355 12.26 -7.98 -6.33
N ARG A 356 12.45 -6.84 -6.98
CA ARG A 356 12.72 -5.61 -6.24
C ARG A 356 11.46 -5.20 -5.50
N LEU A 357 11.53 -4.98 -4.19
CA LEU A 357 10.38 -4.55 -3.39
C LEU A 357 10.44 -3.04 -3.13
N GLN A 358 9.29 -2.39 -3.29
CA GLN A 358 9.08 -0.99 -2.92
C GLN A 358 7.84 -0.93 -2.03
N ILE A 359 7.98 -0.35 -0.84
CA ILE A 359 6.83 -0.21 0.08
C ILE A 359 5.82 0.76 -0.53
N VAL A 360 4.54 0.37 -0.51
CA VAL A 360 3.42 1.25 -0.84
C VAL A 360 2.95 1.91 0.45
N ASP A 361 2.42 1.12 1.38
CA ASP A 361 1.95 1.55 2.70
C ASP A 361 1.62 0.33 3.57
N ALA A 362 1.17 0.57 4.81
CA ALA A 362 0.54 -0.45 5.65
C ALA A 362 -0.99 -0.40 5.55
N VAL A 363 -1.64 -1.56 5.58
CA VAL A 363 -3.09 -1.73 5.47
C VAL A 363 -3.57 -2.90 6.32
N ASP A 364 -4.72 -2.77 6.97
CA ASP A 364 -5.41 -3.91 7.59
C ASP A 364 -6.09 -4.73 6.48
N ALA A 365 -5.32 -5.61 5.88
CA ALA A 365 -5.76 -6.43 4.76
C ALA A 365 -6.79 -7.47 5.23
N SER A 366 -6.69 -7.92 6.48
CA SER A 366 -7.53 -8.99 7.03
C SER A 366 -8.81 -8.51 7.73
N GLY A 367 -8.91 -7.22 8.05
CA GLY A 367 -10.01 -6.64 8.82
C GLY A 367 -9.99 -7.05 10.30
N ASN A 368 -8.80 -7.27 10.88
CA ASN A 368 -8.64 -7.71 12.26
C ASN A 368 -7.98 -6.66 13.17
N GLY A 369 -7.74 -5.44 12.65
CA GLY A 369 -7.09 -4.35 13.37
C GLY A 369 -5.56 -4.41 13.39
N ARG A 370 -4.93 -5.38 12.70
CA ARG A 370 -3.48 -5.48 12.54
C ARG A 370 -3.07 -5.16 11.12
N GLY A 371 -1.89 -4.57 10.98
CA GLY A 371 -1.38 -4.14 9.69
C GLY A 371 -0.57 -5.20 8.96
N GLU A 372 -0.87 -5.35 7.68
CA GLU A 372 -0.01 -5.96 6.68
C GLU A 372 0.76 -4.87 5.92
N LEU A 373 1.96 -5.22 5.45
CA LEU A 373 2.77 -4.36 4.60
C LEU A 373 2.49 -4.68 3.13
N LEU A 374 2.02 -3.68 2.39
CA LEU A 374 1.79 -3.80 0.96
C LEU A 374 3.00 -3.28 0.18
N PHE A 375 3.56 -4.14 -0.67
CA PHE A 375 4.67 -3.78 -1.54
C PHE A 375 4.27 -3.87 -3.01
N ARG A 376 4.84 -2.97 -3.81
CA ARG A 376 5.01 -3.19 -5.23
C ARG A 376 6.28 -4.02 -5.44
N ALA A 377 6.14 -5.11 -6.16
CA ALA A 377 7.21 -6.04 -6.51
C ALA A 377 7.50 -5.91 -8.02
N PHE A 378 8.73 -5.58 -8.37
CA PHE A 378 9.19 -5.49 -9.75
C PHE A 378 9.93 -6.79 -10.10
N GLY A 379 9.34 -7.59 -10.99
CA GLY A 379 9.93 -8.82 -11.53
C GLY A 379 10.32 -8.67 -13.00
N ASP A 380 10.81 -9.75 -13.59
CA ASP A 380 11.09 -9.88 -15.03
C ASP A 380 9.81 -9.85 -15.89
N GLN A 381 8.72 -10.43 -15.38
CA GLN A 381 7.40 -10.43 -16.02
C GLN A 381 6.58 -9.16 -15.78
N GLY A 382 7.16 -8.16 -15.11
CA GLY A 382 6.51 -6.88 -14.84
C GLY A 382 6.23 -6.64 -13.36
N ASN A 383 5.30 -5.73 -13.11
CA ASN A 383 5.00 -5.25 -11.77
C ASN A 383 3.82 -6.00 -11.17
N ARG A 384 3.96 -6.42 -9.92
CA ARG A 384 2.92 -7.11 -9.15
C ARG A 384 2.85 -6.56 -7.74
N PHE A 385 1.85 -6.99 -6.98
CA PHE A 385 1.68 -6.59 -5.58
C PHE A 385 1.79 -7.80 -4.66
N VAL A 386 2.43 -7.59 -3.52
CA VAL A 386 2.63 -8.62 -2.49
C VAL A 386 2.25 -8.06 -1.12
N LEU A 387 1.56 -8.88 -0.33
CA LEU A 387 1.20 -8.58 1.05
C LEU A 387 2.08 -9.40 1.99
N TYR A 388 2.77 -8.72 2.89
CA TYR A 388 3.57 -9.34 3.94
C TYR A 388 2.97 -9.08 5.32
N HIS A 389 2.90 -10.13 6.13
CA HIS A 389 2.62 -10.02 7.55
C HIS A 389 3.93 -9.81 8.32
N PRO A 390 4.04 -8.74 9.11
CA PRO A 390 5.20 -8.53 9.98
C PRO A 390 5.08 -9.32 11.28
N GLY A 391 5.85 -10.42 11.38
CA GLY A 391 6.01 -11.20 12.60
C GLY A 391 7.15 -10.69 13.48
N PRO A 392 7.38 -11.33 14.65
CA PRO A 392 8.43 -10.91 15.59
C PRO A 392 9.85 -10.91 15.00
N ASP A 393 10.14 -11.92 14.16
CA ASP A 393 11.49 -12.20 13.64
C ASP A 393 11.54 -12.32 12.11
N SER A 394 10.41 -12.20 11.41
CA SER A 394 10.35 -12.36 9.95
C SER A 394 9.18 -11.61 9.32
N LEU A 395 9.32 -11.27 8.03
CA LEU A 395 8.18 -10.93 7.18
C LEU A 395 7.65 -12.18 6.48
N THR A 396 6.41 -12.56 6.75
CA THR A 396 5.77 -13.72 6.16
C THR A 396 4.93 -13.29 4.96
N LEU A 397 5.20 -13.84 3.77
CA LEU A 397 4.39 -13.57 2.59
C LEU A 397 2.99 -14.15 2.79
N LEU A 398 1.96 -13.31 2.73
CA LEU A 398 0.56 -13.73 2.80
C LEU A 398 -0.05 -13.91 1.42
N PHE A 399 0.22 -12.99 0.51
CA PHE A 399 -0.38 -12.99 -0.83
C PHE A 399 0.59 -12.43 -1.86
N ASP A 400 0.51 -12.99 -3.05
CA ASP A 400 1.30 -12.61 -4.21
C ASP A 400 0.41 -12.61 -5.46
N SER A 401 0.22 -11.44 -6.06
CA SER A 401 -0.67 -11.31 -7.23
C SER A 401 -0.15 -12.00 -8.49
N ALA A 402 1.06 -12.58 -8.50
CA ALA A 402 1.50 -13.46 -9.60
C ALA A 402 1.02 -14.92 -9.47
N LYS A 403 0.56 -15.34 -8.29
CA LYS A 403 0.25 -16.77 -8.02
C LYS A 403 -1.24 -17.11 -8.05
N GLY A 404 -2.14 -16.13 -8.19
CA GLY A 404 -3.58 -16.34 -8.22
C GLY A 404 -4.24 -16.66 -6.85
N GLU A 405 -3.49 -17.23 -5.88
CA GLU A 405 -3.99 -17.58 -4.54
C GLU A 405 -2.87 -17.57 -3.47
N SER A 406 -3.21 -17.28 -2.21
CA SER A 406 -2.31 -17.44 -1.05
C SER A 406 -2.04 -18.91 -0.69
N SER A 407 -0.81 -19.25 -0.26
CA SER A 407 -0.48 -20.57 0.30
C SER A 407 -1.03 -20.75 1.72
N ARG A 408 -1.51 -21.96 2.04
CA ARG A 408 -2.05 -22.33 3.36
C ARG A 408 -1.03 -22.32 4.49
#